data_AF-A0A2E6XPM0-F1
#
_entry.id   AF-A0A2E6XPM0-F1
#
_cell.length_a   1.000
_cell.length_b   1.000
_cell.length_c   1.000
_cell.angle_alpha   90.00
_cell.angle_beta   90.00
_cell.angle_gamma   90.00
#
_symmetry.space_group_name_H-M   'P 1'
#
loop_
_entity.id
_entity.type
_entity.pdbx_description
1 polymer ?
#
loop_
_entity_poly.entity_id
_entity_poly.type
_entity_poly.pdbx_seq_one_letter_code
_entity_poly.pdbx_strand_id
1 'polypeptide(L)'
;MWNREKVFESKSNLEGAELKGMDLSGLELNKANLISANLVSTNLQNISLIGANLFSVKAMRADFSESNLSSTNFLKANLAKANFKKSNLNDADLTGANLNNAYLEDTDLIRAKLIEANLLGANLSGADFSEAKLTGRYQREGYFSRGANLSKGKLIGTNMRGADVSGTEMMETDCTNANFTNANMSEANFKHALLDSVCFVNTKLGDADFRGARFIDCDFFGAELIEAKFQGVDLSSVINISAKELQSAYIDSKTVVPDYINVKWTSEDTYECNLVG
;
A
#
# COMPACT_ATOMS: atom_id res chain seq x y z
N MET A 1 24.15 -17.24 -25.49
CA MET A 1 23.10 -16.20 -25.46
C MET A 1 21.73 -16.88 -25.37
N TRP A 2 20.87 -16.38 -24.49
CA TRP A 2 19.49 -16.85 -24.32
C TRP A 2 18.60 -16.41 -25.49
N ASN A 3 17.60 -17.23 -25.82
CA ASN A 3 16.51 -16.95 -26.76
C ASN A 3 15.24 -17.68 -26.27
N ARG A 4 14.08 -17.46 -26.90
CA ARG A 4 12.82 -18.09 -26.48
C ARG A 4 12.89 -19.62 -26.50
N GLU A 5 13.53 -20.21 -27.51
CA GLU A 5 13.71 -21.67 -27.63
C GLU A 5 14.48 -22.24 -26.43
N LYS A 6 15.61 -21.65 -26.06
CA LYS A 6 16.40 -22.05 -24.88
C LYS A 6 15.64 -21.88 -23.57
N VAL A 7 14.76 -20.88 -23.49
CA VAL A 7 13.86 -20.72 -22.33
C VAL A 7 12.92 -21.92 -22.23
N PHE A 8 12.33 -22.38 -23.34
CA PHE A 8 11.51 -23.60 -23.34
C PHE A 8 12.33 -24.86 -23.00
N GLU A 9 13.52 -25.01 -23.60
CA GLU A 9 14.41 -26.15 -23.36
C GLU A 9 14.90 -26.23 -21.90
N SER A 10 14.96 -25.10 -21.20
CA SER A 10 15.35 -25.03 -19.78
C SER A 10 14.38 -25.75 -18.84
N LYS A 11 13.19 -26.13 -19.32
CA LYS A 11 12.10 -26.72 -18.52
C LYS A 11 11.78 -25.86 -17.29
N SER A 12 11.72 -24.55 -17.50
CA SER A 12 11.41 -23.54 -16.48
C SER A 12 12.45 -23.43 -15.35
N ASN A 13 13.67 -23.95 -15.54
CA ASN A 13 14.80 -23.65 -14.67
C ASN A 13 15.68 -22.55 -15.27
N LEU A 14 15.44 -21.33 -14.82
CA LEU A 14 16.04 -20.08 -15.26
C LEU A 14 16.79 -19.38 -14.13
N GLU A 15 17.25 -20.13 -13.13
CA GLU A 15 18.03 -19.60 -12.02
C GLU A 15 19.30 -18.90 -12.52
N GLY A 16 19.48 -17.64 -12.10
CA GLY A 16 20.60 -16.80 -12.54
C GLY A 16 20.64 -16.50 -14.04
N ALA A 17 19.57 -16.79 -14.80
CA ALA A 17 19.55 -16.60 -16.24
C ALA A 17 19.71 -15.12 -16.63
N GLU A 18 20.58 -14.86 -17.61
CA GLU A 18 20.79 -13.54 -18.20
C GLU A 18 19.77 -13.27 -19.32
N LEU A 19 18.58 -12.79 -18.94
CA LEU A 19 17.41 -12.60 -19.80
C LEU A 19 17.12 -11.13 -20.12
N LYS A 20 18.07 -10.24 -19.81
CA LYS A 20 17.97 -8.79 -19.95
C LYS A 20 17.52 -8.39 -21.35
N GLY A 21 16.47 -7.58 -21.44
CA GLY A 21 15.97 -7.02 -22.70
C GLY A 21 15.32 -8.03 -23.65
N MET A 22 15.16 -9.28 -23.24
CA MET A 22 14.51 -10.29 -24.08
C MET A 22 13.01 -10.06 -24.18
N ASP A 23 12.42 -10.59 -25.24
CA ASP A 23 10.97 -10.71 -25.37
C ASP A 23 10.50 -12.10 -24.97
N LEU A 24 9.89 -12.17 -23.79
CA LEU A 24 9.28 -13.34 -23.17
C LEU A 24 7.76 -13.17 -23.04
N SER A 25 7.17 -12.19 -23.74
CA SER A 25 5.74 -11.94 -23.69
C SER A 25 4.92 -13.16 -24.10
N GLY A 26 3.77 -13.33 -23.44
CA GLY A 26 2.81 -14.41 -23.69
C GLY A 26 3.29 -15.82 -23.34
N LEU A 27 4.45 -15.99 -22.72
CA LEU A 27 4.94 -17.32 -22.33
C LEU A 27 4.21 -17.86 -21.10
N GLU A 28 4.11 -19.18 -21.01
CA GLU A 28 3.69 -19.88 -19.81
C GLU A 28 4.90 -20.45 -19.08
N LEU A 29 5.26 -19.81 -17.96
CA LEU A 29 6.38 -20.16 -17.09
C LEU A 29 5.89 -20.38 -15.65
N ASN A 30 4.71 -20.99 -15.51
CA ASN A 30 4.13 -21.31 -14.21
C ASN A 30 5.09 -22.20 -13.40
N LYS A 31 5.24 -21.87 -12.11
CA LYS A 31 6.17 -22.53 -11.18
C LYS A 31 7.63 -22.54 -11.63
N ALA A 32 8.03 -21.65 -12.55
CA ALA A 32 9.41 -21.53 -12.97
C ALA A 32 10.32 -21.11 -11.82
N ASN A 33 11.56 -21.62 -11.84
CA ASN A 33 12.64 -21.13 -10.99
C ASN A 33 13.36 -19.99 -11.73
N LEU A 34 13.19 -18.76 -11.25
CA LEU A 34 13.80 -17.53 -11.78
C LEU A 34 14.62 -16.82 -10.69
N ILE A 35 15.06 -17.58 -9.67
CA ILE A 35 15.86 -17.06 -8.56
C ILE A 35 17.06 -16.29 -9.12
N SER A 36 17.23 -15.05 -8.68
CA SER A 36 18.34 -14.17 -9.06
C SER A 36 18.53 -13.94 -10.58
N ALA A 37 17.54 -14.27 -11.42
CA ALA A 37 17.61 -14.03 -12.85
C ALA A 37 17.70 -12.52 -13.16
N ASN A 38 18.33 -12.19 -14.27
CA ASN A 38 18.41 -10.82 -14.77
C ASN A 38 17.34 -10.60 -15.83
N LEU A 39 16.23 -9.99 -15.43
CA LEU A 39 15.07 -9.60 -16.25
C LEU A 39 15.03 -8.08 -16.52
N VAL A 40 16.16 -7.38 -16.38
CA VAL A 40 16.18 -5.92 -16.56
C VAL A 40 15.68 -5.57 -17.95
N SER A 41 14.65 -4.71 -18.03
CA SER A 41 14.04 -4.27 -19.30
C SER A 41 13.49 -5.41 -20.18
N THR A 42 13.24 -6.59 -19.63
CA THR A 42 12.64 -7.72 -20.34
C THR A 42 11.14 -7.46 -20.58
N ASN A 43 10.65 -7.77 -21.77
CA ASN A 43 9.23 -7.76 -22.08
C ASN A 43 8.61 -9.07 -21.57
N LEU A 44 7.75 -8.95 -20.56
CA LEU A 44 7.02 -10.04 -19.89
C LEU A 44 5.50 -9.76 -19.97
N GLN A 45 5.05 -8.95 -20.94
CA GLN A 45 3.63 -8.64 -21.11
C GLN A 45 2.85 -9.93 -21.33
N ASN A 46 1.67 -10.04 -20.73
CA ASN A 46 0.80 -11.22 -20.85
C ASN A 46 1.48 -12.56 -20.43
N ILE A 47 2.58 -12.53 -19.68
CA ILE A 47 3.23 -13.77 -19.22
C ILE A 47 2.40 -14.44 -18.11
N SER A 48 2.45 -15.76 -18.03
CA SER A 48 1.95 -16.51 -16.87
C SER A 48 3.14 -17.02 -16.04
N LEU A 49 3.26 -16.52 -14.81
CA LEU A 49 4.28 -16.90 -13.82
C LEU A 49 3.64 -17.38 -12.51
N ILE A 50 2.46 -18.02 -12.61
CA ILE A 50 1.69 -18.48 -11.46
C ILE A 50 2.55 -19.38 -10.58
N GLY A 51 2.72 -19.01 -9.31
CA GLY A 51 3.53 -19.77 -8.35
C GLY A 51 5.03 -19.85 -8.68
N ALA A 52 5.54 -19.04 -9.61
CA ALA A 52 6.96 -19.01 -9.95
C ALA A 52 7.79 -18.43 -8.78
N ASN A 53 9.06 -18.81 -8.73
CA ASN A 53 10.01 -18.32 -7.74
C ASN A 53 10.94 -17.27 -8.35
N LEU A 54 10.69 -16.00 -8.05
CA LEU A 54 11.46 -14.82 -8.47
C LEU A 54 12.22 -14.20 -7.27
N PHE A 55 12.60 -15.01 -6.29
CA PHE A 55 13.40 -14.54 -5.16
C PHE A 55 14.66 -13.81 -5.62
N SER A 56 14.85 -12.58 -5.11
CA SER A 56 15.99 -11.71 -5.45
C SER A 56 16.21 -11.45 -6.95
N VAL A 57 15.17 -11.59 -7.78
CA VAL A 57 15.25 -11.31 -9.22
C VAL A 57 15.60 -9.83 -9.48
N LYS A 58 16.35 -9.56 -10.56
CA LYS A 58 16.60 -8.20 -11.05
C LYS A 58 15.67 -7.91 -12.22
N ALA A 59 14.52 -7.27 -11.96
CA ALA A 59 13.53 -6.96 -12.99
C ALA A 59 13.24 -5.45 -13.10
N MET A 60 14.27 -4.62 -12.89
CA MET A 60 14.16 -3.18 -13.06
C MET A 60 13.68 -2.84 -14.47
N ARG A 61 12.64 -2.01 -14.57
CA ARG A 61 12.04 -1.61 -15.87
C ARG A 61 11.52 -2.79 -16.71
N ALA A 62 11.35 -3.97 -16.14
CA ALA A 62 10.69 -5.07 -16.81
C ALA A 62 9.21 -4.74 -17.01
N ASP A 63 8.62 -5.28 -18.07
CA ASP A 63 7.22 -5.05 -18.39
C ASP A 63 6.38 -6.29 -18.14
N PHE A 64 5.68 -6.33 -17.01
CA PHE A 64 4.75 -7.36 -16.60
C PHE A 64 3.28 -6.95 -16.81
N SER A 65 2.97 -5.96 -17.66
CA SER A 65 1.57 -5.55 -17.82
C SER A 65 0.70 -6.70 -18.33
N GLU A 66 -0.53 -6.77 -17.83
CA GLU A 66 -1.52 -7.81 -18.18
C GLU A 66 -1.05 -9.25 -17.90
N SER A 67 -0.03 -9.42 -17.05
CA SER A 67 0.48 -10.75 -16.68
C SER A 67 -0.30 -11.40 -15.53
N ASN A 68 -0.20 -12.72 -15.43
CA ASN A 68 -0.66 -13.47 -14.27
C ASN A 68 0.53 -13.90 -13.40
N LEU A 69 0.66 -13.22 -12.26
CA LEU A 69 1.72 -13.36 -11.26
C LEU A 69 1.15 -13.83 -9.91
N SER A 70 -0.01 -14.49 -9.95
CA SER A 70 -0.66 -14.96 -8.73
C SER A 70 0.21 -15.99 -8.01
N SER A 71 0.28 -15.87 -6.68
CA SER A 71 1.13 -16.70 -5.81
C SER A 71 2.63 -16.69 -6.15
N THR A 72 3.11 -15.72 -6.95
CA THR A 72 4.54 -15.61 -7.28
C THR A 72 5.35 -15.14 -6.08
N ASN A 73 6.54 -15.71 -5.89
CA ASN A 73 7.49 -15.26 -4.87
C ASN A 73 8.43 -14.17 -5.43
N PHE A 74 8.21 -12.92 -5.05
CA PHE A 74 9.05 -11.76 -5.34
C PHE A 74 9.85 -11.28 -4.11
N LEU A 75 10.03 -12.13 -3.10
CA LEU A 75 10.78 -11.79 -1.88
C LEU A 75 12.15 -11.20 -2.25
N LYS A 76 12.42 -9.98 -1.78
CA LYS A 76 13.64 -9.18 -2.03
C LYS A 76 13.95 -8.89 -3.50
N ALA A 77 12.97 -8.99 -4.39
CA ALA A 77 13.13 -8.66 -5.80
C ALA A 77 13.44 -7.17 -6.01
N ASN A 78 14.23 -6.86 -7.03
CA ASN A 78 14.41 -5.49 -7.49
C ASN A 78 13.51 -5.21 -8.70
N LEU A 79 12.37 -4.59 -8.43
CA LEU A 79 11.28 -4.28 -9.35
C LEU A 79 11.17 -2.77 -9.62
N ALA A 80 12.23 -2.00 -9.36
CA ALA A 80 12.19 -0.56 -9.49
C ALA A 80 11.80 -0.15 -10.93
N LYS A 81 10.79 0.72 -11.03
CA LYS A 81 10.22 1.18 -12.32
C LYS A 81 9.67 0.06 -13.21
N ALA A 82 9.39 -1.12 -12.67
CA ALA A 82 8.70 -2.17 -13.42
C ALA A 82 7.25 -1.77 -13.70
N ASN A 83 6.69 -2.33 -14.78
CA ASN A 83 5.31 -2.11 -15.17
C ASN A 83 4.47 -3.35 -14.82
N PHE A 84 3.47 -3.20 -13.96
CA PHE A 84 2.52 -4.22 -13.51
C PHE A 84 1.07 -3.84 -13.84
N LYS A 85 0.85 -2.82 -14.68
CA LYS A 85 -0.50 -2.35 -15.05
C LYS A 85 -1.40 -3.53 -15.42
N LYS A 86 -2.58 -3.61 -14.78
CA LYS A 86 -3.58 -4.65 -15.03
C LYS A 86 -3.08 -6.10 -14.85
N SER A 87 -1.98 -6.29 -14.11
CA SER A 87 -1.51 -7.62 -13.78
C SER A 87 -2.23 -8.18 -12.55
N ASN A 88 -2.23 -9.50 -12.43
CA ASN A 88 -2.74 -10.19 -11.26
C ASN A 88 -1.58 -10.63 -10.36
N LEU A 89 -1.43 -9.98 -9.20
CA LEU A 89 -0.47 -10.28 -8.13
C LEU A 89 -1.16 -10.86 -6.89
N ASN A 90 -2.37 -11.43 -7.03
CA ASN A 90 -3.10 -12.00 -5.91
C ASN A 90 -2.27 -13.09 -5.21
N ASP A 91 -2.25 -13.05 -3.88
CA ASP A 91 -1.48 -13.97 -3.03
C ASP A 91 0.06 -13.94 -3.27
N ALA A 92 0.59 -12.99 -4.03
CA ALA A 92 2.03 -12.87 -4.26
C ALA A 92 2.78 -12.42 -3.00
N ASP A 93 4.05 -12.84 -2.89
CA ASP A 93 4.93 -12.44 -1.79
C ASP A 93 5.95 -11.42 -2.29
N LEU A 94 5.70 -10.14 -2.05
CA LEU A 94 6.54 -8.98 -2.38
C LEU A 94 7.32 -8.48 -1.15
N THR A 95 7.47 -9.31 -0.11
CA THR A 95 8.15 -8.91 1.12
C THR A 95 9.57 -8.40 0.83
N GLY A 96 9.90 -7.21 1.31
CA GLY A 96 11.19 -6.55 1.09
C GLY A 96 11.52 -6.23 -0.38
N ALA A 97 10.55 -6.32 -1.30
CA ALA A 97 10.77 -6.00 -2.71
C ALA A 97 10.95 -4.48 -2.91
N ASN A 98 11.80 -4.11 -3.85
CA ASN A 98 11.98 -2.72 -4.27
C ASN A 98 11.08 -2.40 -5.46
N LEU A 99 9.95 -1.72 -5.22
CA LEU A 99 8.95 -1.26 -6.19
C LEU A 99 9.02 0.27 -6.39
N ASN A 100 10.16 0.89 -6.09
CA ASN A 100 10.33 2.34 -6.20
C ASN A 100 9.96 2.83 -7.61
N ASN A 101 9.04 3.80 -7.68
CA ASN A 101 8.48 4.36 -8.92
C ASN A 101 7.92 3.29 -9.89
N ALA A 102 7.44 2.15 -9.39
CA ALA A 102 6.77 1.15 -10.22
C ALA A 102 5.37 1.60 -10.64
N TYR A 103 4.87 1.01 -11.73
CA TYR A 103 3.55 1.27 -12.30
C TYR A 103 2.65 0.07 -11.98
N LEU A 104 1.62 0.25 -11.17
CA LEU A 104 0.71 -0.78 -10.68
C LEU A 104 -0.76 -0.32 -10.84
N GLU A 105 -1.03 0.50 -11.85
CA GLU A 105 -2.39 0.96 -12.10
C GLU A 105 -3.31 -0.23 -12.45
N ASP A 106 -4.48 -0.29 -11.81
CA ASP A 106 -5.47 -1.35 -11.97
C ASP A 106 -4.92 -2.77 -11.70
N THR A 107 -3.88 -2.91 -10.86
CA THR A 107 -3.29 -4.21 -10.49
C THR A 107 -4.09 -4.88 -9.36
N ASP A 108 -4.31 -6.19 -9.47
CA ASP A 108 -4.89 -6.98 -8.38
C ASP A 108 -3.78 -7.41 -7.39
N LEU A 109 -3.88 -6.98 -6.14
CA LEU A 109 -2.96 -7.29 -5.03
C LEU A 109 -3.70 -7.93 -3.85
N ILE A 110 -4.81 -8.61 -4.12
CA ILE A 110 -5.68 -9.21 -3.10
C ILE A 110 -4.88 -10.24 -2.31
N ARG A 111 -4.86 -10.11 -0.97
CA ARG A 111 -4.08 -10.93 -0.04
C ARG A 111 -2.56 -10.96 -0.29
N ALA A 112 -2.03 -10.07 -1.14
CA ALA A 112 -0.59 -9.98 -1.37
C ALA A 112 0.15 -9.56 -0.09
N LYS A 113 1.40 -10.00 0.05
CA LYS A 113 2.28 -9.58 1.15
C LYS A 113 3.27 -8.54 0.65
N LEU A 114 3.26 -7.35 1.22
CA LEU A 114 4.18 -6.26 0.90
C LEU A 114 4.94 -5.76 2.14
N ILE A 115 5.13 -6.61 3.14
CA ILE A 115 5.87 -6.31 4.36
C ILE A 115 7.26 -5.77 3.98
N GLU A 116 7.68 -4.64 4.54
CA GLU A 116 8.95 -3.97 4.24
C GLU A 116 9.18 -3.61 2.75
N ALA A 117 8.16 -3.69 1.89
CA ALA A 117 8.31 -3.32 0.49
C ALA A 117 8.50 -1.80 0.32
N ASN A 118 9.35 -1.42 -0.64
CA ASN A 118 9.58 0.00 -0.96
C ASN A 118 8.78 0.39 -2.20
N LEU A 119 7.62 1.02 -2.01
CA LEU A 119 6.74 1.58 -3.05
C LEU A 119 6.85 3.11 -3.17
N LEU A 120 7.97 3.70 -2.75
CA LEU A 120 8.17 5.16 -2.82
C LEU A 120 7.90 5.68 -4.25
N GLY A 121 6.94 6.61 -4.37
CA GLY A 121 6.56 7.22 -5.64
C GLY A 121 5.87 6.29 -6.64
N ALA A 122 5.44 5.08 -6.23
CA ALA A 122 4.73 4.16 -7.12
C ALA A 122 3.35 4.72 -7.50
N ASN A 123 2.89 4.37 -8.71
CA ASN A 123 1.51 4.63 -9.13
C ASN A 123 0.66 3.38 -8.91
N LEU A 124 -0.24 3.43 -7.94
CA LEU A 124 -1.14 2.36 -7.50
C LEU A 124 -2.61 2.70 -7.82
N SER A 125 -2.87 3.69 -8.67
CA SER A 125 -4.23 4.17 -8.93
C SER A 125 -5.14 3.01 -9.39
N GLY A 126 -6.29 2.85 -8.76
CA GLY A 126 -7.25 1.79 -9.05
C GLY A 126 -6.85 0.37 -8.60
N ALA A 127 -5.70 0.18 -7.97
CA ALA A 127 -5.26 -1.14 -7.51
C ALA A 127 -6.14 -1.70 -6.38
N ASP A 128 -6.30 -3.03 -6.34
CA ASP A 128 -7.06 -3.74 -5.30
C ASP A 128 -6.12 -4.42 -4.30
N PHE A 129 -6.02 -3.86 -3.10
CA PHE A 129 -5.29 -4.36 -1.94
C PHE A 129 -6.19 -5.05 -0.91
N SER A 130 -7.38 -5.52 -1.29
CA SER A 130 -8.28 -6.17 -0.34
C SER A 130 -7.56 -7.29 0.42
N GLU A 131 -7.63 -7.23 1.75
CA GLU A 131 -6.99 -8.20 2.65
C GLU A 131 -5.46 -8.32 2.51
N ALA A 132 -4.79 -7.38 1.82
CA ALA A 132 -3.34 -7.36 1.67
C ALA A 132 -2.65 -7.07 3.01
N LYS A 133 -1.39 -7.52 3.13
CA LYS A 133 -0.57 -7.33 4.33
C LYS A 133 0.63 -6.46 4.01
N LEU A 134 0.60 -5.21 4.47
CA LEU A 134 1.66 -4.23 4.29
C LEU A 134 2.39 -3.93 5.61
N THR A 135 2.08 -4.68 6.67
CA THR A 135 2.42 -4.30 8.04
C THR A 135 3.89 -4.38 8.39
N GLY A 136 4.31 -3.42 9.19
CA GLY A 136 5.48 -3.53 10.04
C GLY A 136 5.03 -3.89 11.44
N ARG A 137 5.73 -4.80 12.10
CA ARG A 137 5.58 -5.01 13.55
C ARG A 137 6.47 -4.03 14.28
N TYR A 138 5.83 -3.07 14.94
CA TYR A 138 6.41 -2.43 16.13
C TYR A 138 6.10 -3.32 17.34
N GLN A 139 7.14 -3.58 18.16
CA GLN A 139 7.12 -4.23 19.49
C GLN A 139 6.98 -5.77 19.49
N ARG A 140 7.80 -6.57 20.19
CA ARG A 140 8.69 -6.41 21.36
C ARG A 140 10.12 -6.88 21.02
N GLU A 141 11.12 -6.55 21.87
CA GLU A 141 12.52 -7.02 21.78
C GLU A 141 13.50 -6.25 20.85
N GLY A 142 13.21 -4.98 20.51
CA GLY A 142 14.21 -4.10 19.88
C GLY A 142 14.45 -4.33 18.37
N TYR A 143 13.63 -5.16 17.72
CA TYR A 143 13.60 -5.27 16.26
C TYR A 143 12.52 -4.35 15.69
N PHE A 144 12.93 -3.39 14.87
CA PHE A 144 12.05 -2.52 14.11
C PHE A 144 11.82 -3.17 12.74
N SER A 145 10.66 -3.82 12.53
CA SER A 145 10.23 -4.08 11.15
C SER A 145 9.35 -2.91 10.71
N ARG A 146 9.79 -2.20 9.67
CA ARG A 146 9.01 -1.10 9.10
C ARG A 146 7.89 -1.69 8.24
N GLY A 147 6.73 -1.03 8.21
CA GLY A 147 5.72 -1.36 7.21
C GLY A 147 6.22 -1.03 5.81
N ALA A 148 5.37 -1.29 4.82
CA ALA A 148 5.62 -0.83 3.46
C ALA A 148 5.81 0.70 3.43
N ASN A 149 6.70 1.17 2.57
CA ASN A 149 6.86 2.59 2.30
C ASN A 149 6.13 2.97 1.02
N LEU A 150 4.99 3.63 1.13
CA LEU A 150 4.20 4.13 0.02
C LEU A 150 4.35 5.65 -0.17
N SER A 151 5.23 6.31 0.57
CA SER A 151 5.35 7.78 0.57
C SER A 151 5.47 8.36 -0.85
N LYS A 152 4.84 9.52 -1.07
CA LYS A 152 4.76 10.20 -2.39
C LYS A 152 4.11 9.36 -3.50
N GLY A 153 3.50 8.22 -3.18
CA GLY A 153 2.77 7.37 -4.12
C GLY A 153 1.40 7.93 -4.46
N LYS A 154 0.82 7.40 -5.55
CA LYS A 154 -0.57 7.68 -5.97
C LYS A 154 -1.44 6.46 -5.71
N LEU A 155 -2.37 6.56 -4.79
CA LEU A 155 -3.32 5.53 -4.37
C LEU A 155 -4.76 5.96 -4.71
N ILE A 156 -4.93 6.70 -5.80
CA ILE A 156 -6.23 7.26 -6.18
C ILE A 156 -7.19 6.10 -6.47
N GLY A 157 -8.32 6.06 -5.78
CA GLY A 157 -9.37 5.04 -6.00
C GLY A 157 -8.97 3.62 -5.62
N THR A 158 -7.89 3.42 -4.83
CA THR A 158 -7.51 2.06 -4.42
C THR A 158 -8.55 1.44 -3.50
N ASN A 159 -8.79 0.14 -3.67
CA ASN A 159 -9.55 -0.65 -2.72
C ASN A 159 -8.60 -1.26 -1.68
N MET A 160 -8.71 -0.87 -0.42
CA MET A 160 -7.90 -1.41 0.69
C MET A 160 -8.79 -2.05 1.77
N ARG A 161 -9.95 -2.57 1.38
CA ARG A 161 -10.91 -3.15 2.32
C ARG A 161 -10.29 -4.31 3.08
N GLY A 162 -10.35 -4.25 4.42
CA GLY A 162 -9.80 -5.30 5.29
C GLY A 162 -8.28 -5.47 5.20
N ALA A 163 -7.57 -4.57 4.51
CA ALA A 163 -6.12 -4.62 4.43
C ALA A 163 -5.50 -4.32 5.80
N ASP A 164 -4.33 -4.90 6.04
CA ASP A 164 -3.52 -4.60 7.21
C ASP A 164 -2.35 -3.70 6.76
N VAL A 165 -2.50 -2.41 6.99
CA VAL A 165 -1.55 -1.34 6.62
C VAL A 165 -0.96 -0.65 7.86
N SER A 166 -0.99 -1.33 9.01
CA SER A 166 -0.43 -0.79 10.25
C SER A 166 1.07 -0.51 10.13
N GLY A 167 1.52 0.63 10.66
CA GLY A 167 2.92 1.05 10.66
C GLY A 167 3.51 1.33 9.27
N THR A 168 2.66 1.55 8.26
CA THR A 168 3.10 1.95 6.91
C THR A 168 3.50 3.43 6.85
N GLU A 169 4.45 3.74 5.96
CA GLU A 169 4.85 5.12 5.69
C GLU A 169 4.11 5.63 4.45
N MET A 170 3.21 6.59 4.63
CA MET A 170 2.32 7.13 3.60
C MET A 170 2.38 8.66 3.54
N MET A 171 3.53 9.23 3.90
CA MET A 171 3.75 10.68 3.84
C MET A 171 3.59 11.21 2.42
N GLU A 172 2.93 12.36 2.27
CA GLU A 172 2.71 13.03 0.97
C GLU A 172 2.04 12.11 -0.09
N THR A 173 1.29 11.10 0.34
CA THR A 173 0.55 10.21 -0.58
C THR A 173 -0.73 10.86 -1.05
N ASP A 174 -1.11 10.60 -2.30
CA ASP A 174 -2.44 10.91 -2.79
C ASP A 174 -3.34 9.69 -2.64
N CYS A 175 -4.23 9.72 -1.65
CA CYS A 175 -5.18 8.63 -1.37
C CYS A 175 -6.61 9.02 -1.77
N THR A 176 -6.79 10.00 -2.66
CA THR A 176 -8.10 10.47 -3.09
C THR A 176 -9.00 9.31 -3.54
N ASN A 177 -10.24 9.25 -3.05
CA ASN A 177 -11.20 8.17 -3.32
C ASN A 177 -10.78 6.76 -2.84
N ALA A 178 -9.75 6.62 -2.00
CA ALA A 178 -9.36 5.32 -1.47
C ALA A 178 -10.41 4.76 -0.50
N ASN A 179 -10.55 3.43 -0.48
CA ASN A 179 -11.47 2.73 0.40
C ASN A 179 -10.71 1.91 1.45
N PHE A 180 -10.70 2.37 2.70
CA PHE A 180 -10.09 1.68 3.84
C PHE A 180 -11.10 0.96 4.73
N THR A 181 -12.29 0.64 4.23
CA THR A 181 -13.34 0.00 5.04
C THR A 181 -12.82 -1.26 5.75
N ASN A 182 -13.01 -1.37 7.06
CA ASN A 182 -12.54 -2.48 7.91
C ASN A 182 -11.01 -2.69 7.90
N ALA A 183 -10.22 -1.76 7.36
CA ALA A 183 -8.76 -1.88 7.35
C ALA A 183 -8.16 -1.62 8.74
N ASN A 184 -6.97 -2.17 8.97
CA ASN A 184 -6.15 -1.81 10.10
C ASN A 184 -5.07 -0.82 9.65
N MET A 185 -5.15 0.42 10.12
CA MET A 185 -4.23 1.51 9.80
C MET A 185 -3.51 2.03 11.05
N SER A 186 -3.50 1.25 12.14
CA SER A 186 -2.83 1.69 13.37
C SER A 186 -1.36 2.03 13.13
N GLU A 187 -0.87 3.08 13.77
CA GLU A 187 0.52 3.56 13.67
C GLU A 187 0.97 3.99 12.26
N ALA A 188 0.06 4.06 11.28
CA ALA A 188 0.41 4.48 9.93
C ALA A 188 0.70 6.00 9.88
N ASN A 189 1.65 6.40 9.05
CA ASN A 189 2.08 7.79 8.92
C ASN A 189 1.51 8.43 7.65
N PHE A 190 0.50 9.28 7.79
CA PHE A 190 -0.21 9.99 6.72
C PHE A 190 0.10 11.50 6.69
N LYS A 191 1.21 11.93 7.27
CA LYS A 191 1.54 13.36 7.26
C LYS A 191 1.56 13.93 5.84
N HIS A 192 0.89 15.06 5.67
CA HIS A 192 0.80 15.76 4.38
C HIS A 192 0.14 14.94 3.25
N ALA A 193 -0.58 13.87 3.57
CA ALA A 193 -1.34 13.11 2.59
C ALA A 193 -2.58 13.90 2.10
N LEU A 194 -3.01 13.60 0.89
CA LEU A 194 -4.29 14.05 0.33
C LEU A 194 -5.34 12.96 0.57
N LEU A 195 -6.33 13.28 1.40
CA LEU A 195 -7.41 12.40 1.81
C LEU A 195 -8.74 13.05 1.41
N ASP A 196 -8.98 13.12 0.11
CA ASP A 196 -10.25 13.61 -0.44
C ASP A 196 -11.16 12.40 -0.71
N SER A 197 -12.40 12.44 -0.23
CA SER A 197 -13.43 11.41 -0.43
C SER A 197 -12.98 10.01 -0.02
N VAL A 198 -12.20 9.90 1.06
CA VAL A 198 -11.69 8.63 1.59
C VAL A 198 -12.72 7.99 2.53
N CYS A 199 -12.89 6.67 2.38
CA CYS A 199 -13.78 5.89 3.23
C CYS A 199 -13.00 5.20 4.35
N PHE A 200 -13.17 5.65 5.60
CA PHE A 200 -12.59 5.09 6.83
C PHE A 200 -13.61 4.28 7.66
N VAL A 201 -14.63 3.70 7.00
CA VAL A 201 -15.71 3.00 7.69
C VAL A 201 -15.18 1.78 8.45
N ASN A 202 -15.42 1.72 9.76
CA ASN A 202 -14.90 0.69 10.69
C ASN A 202 -13.37 0.49 10.63
N THR A 203 -12.63 1.54 10.26
CA THR A 203 -11.17 1.47 10.15
C THR A 203 -10.52 1.67 11.51
N LYS A 204 -9.47 0.91 11.80
CA LYS A 204 -8.64 1.14 12.98
C LYS A 204 -7.56 2.17 12.68
N LEU A 205 -7.59 3.30 13.36
CA LEU A 205 -6.66 4.42 13.13
C LEU A 205 -5.79 4.70 14.35
N GLY A 206 -5.74 3.76 15.30
CA GLY A 206 -5.06 4.01 16.57
C GLY A 206 -3.58 4.39 16.37
N ASP A 207 -3.11 5.44 17.05
CA ASP A 207 -1.76 6.00 16.88
C ASP A 207 -1.38 6.56 15.49
N ALA A 208 -2.27 6.48 14.50
CA ALA A 208 -1.99 6.97 13.14
C ALA A 208 -1.75 8.49 13.13
N ASP A 209 -0.89 8.95 12.22
CA ASP A 209 -0.43 10.33 12.18
C ASP A 209 -0.93 11.08 10.94
N PHE A 210 -1.89 11.98 11.13
CA PHE A 210 -2.52 12.75 10.05
C PHE A 210 -2.08 14.21 10.01
N ARG A 211 -1.05 14.60 10.77
CA ARG A 211 -0.68 16.02 10.87
C ARG A 211 -0.31 16.60 9.52
N GLY A 212 -0.96 17.72 9.18
CA GLY A 212 -0.79 18.41 7.90
C GLY A 212 -1.42 17.69 6.70
N ALA A 213 -2.14 16.59 6.91
CA ALA A 213 -2.95 15.96 5.87
C ALA A 213 -4.18 16.82 5.55
N ARG A 214 -4.67 16.71 4.32
CA ARG A 214 -5.90 17.35 3.85
C ARG A 214 -7.05 16.35 3.88
N PHE A 215 -8.14 16.71 4.55
CA PHE A 215 -9.39 15.94 4.53
C PHE A 215 -10.48 16.72 3.81
N ILE A 216 -11.14 16.08 2.84
CA ILE A 216 -12.36 16.59 2.22
C ILE A 216 -13.36 15.44 2.10
N ASP A 217 -14.59 15.62 2.57
CA ASP A 217 -15.71 14.68 2.36
C ASP A 217 -15.39 13.21 2.73
N CYS A 218 -14.61 13.02 3.80
CA CYS A 218 -14.23 11.68 4.28
C CYS A 218 -15.29 11.10 5.23
N ASP A 219 -15.52 9.79 5.13
CA ASP A 219 -16.47 9.06 5.99
C ASP A 219 -15.74 8.31 7.10
N PHE A 220 -16.06 8.60 8.36
CA PHE A 220 -15.48 8.00 9.56
C PHE A 220 -16.43 7.07 10.31
N PHE A 221 -17.54 6.64 9.70
CA PHE A 221 -18.54 5.81 10.41
C PHE A 221 -17.91 4.57 11.05
N GLY A 222 -17.94 4.49 12.38
CA GLY A 222 -17.39 3.36 13.15
C GLY A 222 -15.86 3.30 13.22
N ALA A 223 -15.14 4.32 12.74
CA ALA A 223 -13.69 4.37 12.84
C ALA A 223 -13.21 4.47 14.30
N GLU A 224 -12.11 3.78 14.64
CA GLU A 224 -11.49 3.78 15.97
C GLU A 224 -10.30 4.75 15.98
N LEU A 225 -10.37 5.82 16.76
CA LEU A 225 -9.42 6.96 16.69
C LEU A 225 -8.46 7.08 17.87
N ILE A 226 -8.36 6.03 18.70
CA ILE A 226 -7.56 6.03 19.93
C ILE A 226 -6.13 6.51 19.65
N GLU A 227 -5.73 7.64 20.22
CA GLU A 227 -4.38 8.22 20.06
C GLU A 227 -4.01 8.61 18.61
N ALA A 228 -4.98 8.68 17.70
CA ALA A 228 -4.78 9.21 16.35
C ALA A 228 -4.45 10.71 16.41
N LYS A 229 -3.50 11.16 15.58
CA LYS A 229 -2.92 12.51 15.67
C LYS A 229 -3.50 13.43 14.58
N PHE A 230 -4.36 14.36 14.99
CA PHE A 230 -5.08 15.32 14.14
C PHE A 230 -4.76 16.79 14.48
N GLN A 231 -3.68 17.08 15.21
CA GLN A 231 -3.31 18.45 15.57
C GLN A 231 -3.16 19.33 14.32
N GLY A 232 -3.84 20.48 14.31
CA GLY A 232 -3.86 21.42 13.19
C GLY A 232 -4.54 20.93 11.91
N VAL A 233 -5.27 19.81 11.95
CA VAL A 233 -6.02 19.28 10.79
C VAL A 233 -7.39 19.95 10.70
N ASP A 234 -7.84 20.22 9.47
CA ASP A 234 -9.21 20.64 9.20
C ASP A 234 -10.09 19.40 8.96
N LEU A 235 -10.97 19.10 9.92
CA LEU A 235 -11.96 18.03 9.85
C LEU A 235 -13.38 18.56 9.58
N SER A 236 -13.56 19.85 9.24
CA SER A 236 -14.89 20.46 9.13
C SER A 236 -15.83 19.78 8.12
N SER A 237 -15.27 19.19 7.06
CA SER A 237 -16.02 18.52 5.99
C SER A 237 -16.17 17.01 6.17
N VAL A 238 -15.55 16.42 7.20
CA VAL A 238 -15.67 14.97 7.41
C VAL A 238 -17.04 14.64 7.98
N ILE A 239 -17.55 13.45 7.67
CA ILE A 239 -18.84 12.97 8.13
C ILE A 239 -18.68 11.75 9.03
N ASN A 240 -19.69 11.51 9.88
CA ASN A 240 -19.81 10.34 10.75
C ASN A 240 -18.66 10.12 11.75
N ILE A 241 -17.76 11.09 11.94
CA ILE A 241 -16.83 11.07 13.07
C ILE A 241 -17.63 11.28 14.36
N SER A 242 -17.39 10.45 15.38
CA SER A 242 -18.12 10.54 16.65
C SER A 242 -17.38 11.43 17.65
N ALA A 243 -18.12 12.14 18.50
CA ALA A 243 -17.53 12.93 19.58
C ALA A 243 -16.68 12.07 20.55
N LYS A 244 -17.10 10.83 20.80
CA LYS A 244 -16.37 9.89 21.68
C LYS A 244 -15.04 9.45 21.08
N GLU A 245 -15.00 9.18 19.78
CA GLU A 245 -13.76 8.80 19.11
C GLU A 245 -12.86 10.01 18.93
N LEU A 246 -13.41 11.18 18.63
CA LEU A 246 -12.60 12.40 18.59
C LEU A 246 -11.98 12.72 19.97
N GLN A 247 -12.69 12.46 21.08
CA GLN A 247 -12.19 12.59 22.45
C GLN A 247 -10.95 11.74 22.75
N SER A 248 -10.83 10.58 22.10
CA SER A 248 -9.71 9.66 22.32
C SER A 248 -8.50 9.97 21.42
N ALA A 249 -8.63 10.92 20.50
CA ALA A 249 -7.58 11.35 19.60
C ALA A 249 -6.71 12.47 20.21
N TYR A 250 -5.66 12.87 19.50
CA TYR A 250 -4.90 14.07 19.80
C TYR A 250 -5.27 15.19 18.81
N ILE A 251 -5.96 16.21 19.30
CA ILE A 251 -6.26 17.46 18.59
C ILE A 251 -5.61 18.64 19.33
N ASP A 252 -5.55 19.80 18.68
CA ASP A 252 -5.12 21.06 19.32
C ASP A 252 -6.12 22.19 19.02
N SER A 253 -5.87 23.39 19.57
CA SER A 253 -6.71 24.57 19.34
C SER A 253 -6.79 25.04 17.88
N LYS A 254 -5.96 24.48 16.99
CA LYS A 254 -5.97 24.76 15.55
C LYS A 254 -6.71 23.69 14.75
N THR A 255 -7.01 22.54 15.35
CA THR A 255 -7.84 21.52 14.73
C THR A 255 -9.26 22.07 14.55
N VAL A 256 -9.76 22.06 13.32
CA VAL A 256 -11.14 22.41 13.01
C VAL A 256 -11.96 21.12 13.04
N VAL A 257 -13.10 21.12 13.73
CA VAL A 257 -13.97 19.94 13.89
C VAL A 257 -15.30 20.17 13.15
N PRO A 258 -16.06 19.10 12.84
CA PRO A 258 -17.40 19.26 12.26
C PRO A 258 -18.33 20.10 13.14
N ASP A 259 -19.24 20.83 12.51
CA ASP A 259 -20.17 21.76 13.17
C ASP A 259 -21.11 21.10 14.19
N TYR A 260 -21.36 19.80 14.05
CA TYR A 260 -22.16 18.99 14.96
C TYR A 260 -21.38 18.49 16.19
N ILE A 261 -20.09 18.80 16.31
CA ILE A 261 -19.26 18.48 17.49
C ILE A 261 -18.77 19.78 18.14
N ASN A 262 -19.04 19.91 19.43
CA ASN A 262 -18.47 20.96 20.27
C ASN A 262 -17.24 20.44 21.03
N VAL A 263 -16.13 21.16 20.95
CA VAL A 263 -14.90 20.89 21.72
C VAL A 263 -14.73 21.95 22.80
N LYS A 264 -14.78 21.52 24.05
CA LYS A 264 -14.56 22.38 25.22
C LYS A 264 -13.18 22.14 25.81
N TRP A 265 -12.28 23.08 25.63
CA TRP A 265 -10.93 23.03 26.20
C TRP A 265 -10.95 23.27 27.72
N THR A 266 -10.29 22.39 28.46
CA THR A 266 -10.11 22.49 29.92
C THR A 266 -8.67 22.80 30.31
N SER A 267 -7.72 22.53 29.42
CA SER A 267 -6.31 22.95 29.51
C SER A 267 -5.72 23.13 28.10
N GLU A 268 -4.41 23.31 27.98
CA GLU A 268 -3.71 23.37 26.68
C GLU A 268 -3.83 22.05 25.89
N ASP A 269 -3.81 20.91 26.59
CA ASP A 269 -3.78 19.56 25.99
C ASP A 269 -4.99 18.70 26.41
N THR A 270 -5.97 19.28 27.11
CA THR A 270 -7.15 18.54 27.62
C THR A 270 -8.42 19.22 27.15
N TYR A 271 -9.36 18.42 26.66
CA TYR A 271 -10.61 18.88 26.09
C TYR A 271 -11.73 17.86 26.31
N GLU A 272 -12.98 18.31 26.18
CA GLU A 272 -14.18 17.50 26.20
C GLU A 272 -14.95 17.64 24.88
N CYS A 273 -15.24 16.52 24.19
CA CYS A 273 -16.05 16.49 22.97
C CYS A 273 -17.50 16.09 23.27
N ASN A 274 -18.45 16.89 22.79
CA ASN A 274 -19.88 16.60 22.90
C ASN A 274 -20.60 16.89 21.58
N LEU A 275 -21.72 16.21 21.32
CA LEU A 275 -22.58 16.58 20.20
C LEU A 275 -23.26 17.93 20.48
N VAL A 276 -23.43 18.73 19.43
CA VAL A 276 -24.31 19.90 19.48
C VAL A 276 -25.75 19.39 19.57
N GLY A 277 -26.47 19.82 20.62
CA GLY A 277 -27.85 19.42 20.90
C GLY A 277 -28.89 20.17 20.08
#